data_AF-A0A127QNU8-F1
#
_entry.id   AF-A0A127QNU8-F1
#
_cell.length_a   1.000
_cell.length_b   1.000
_cell.length_c   1.000
_cell.angle_alpha   90.00
_cell.angle_beta   90.00
_cell.angle_gamma   90.00
#
_symmetry.space_group_name_H-M   'P 1'
#
loop_
_entity.id
_entity.type
_entity.pdbx_description
1 polymer ?
#
loop_
_entity_poly.entity_id
_entity_poly.type
_entity_poly.pdbx_seq_one_letter_code
_entity_poly.pdbx_strand_id
1 'polypeptide(L)'
;MSGRLNFVLALALVLCALALVNAQYQARQLFIELERSASQSRQLDIEWAQLQLDQSTLGKNARIEASATRDLNMVPLTPARTQYLTVGEK
;
A
#
# COMPACT_ATOMS: atom_id res chain seq x y z
N MET A 1 64.62 3.74 14.94
CA MET A 1 63.74 3.22 13.87
C MET A 1 62.25 3.18 14.28
N SER A 2 61.92 3.29 15.57
CA SER A 2 60.55 3.13 16.12
C SER A 2 59.59 4.30 15.87
N GLY A 3 60.08 5.54 15.85
CA GLY A 3 59.22 6.73 15.68
C GLY A 3 58.53 6.83 14.32
N ARG A 4 59.15 6.29 13.26
CA ARG A 4 58.57 6.26 11.91
C ARG A 4 57.35 5.33 11.84
N LEU A 5 57.47 4.17 12.49
CA LEU A 5 56.37 3.19 12.55
C LEU A 5 55.18 3.75 13.32
N ASN A 6 55.41 4.35 14.48
CA ASN A 6 54.34 4.99 15.26
C ASN A 6 53.62 6.09 14.48
N PHE A 7 54.35 6.89 13.69
CA PHE A 7 53.75 7.93 12.88
C PHE A 7 52.85 7.36 11.76
N VAL A 8 53.29 6.28 11.11
CA VAL A 8 52.49 5.58 10.10
C VAL A 8 51.22 4.99 10.72
N LEU A 9 51.31 4.35 11.89
CA LEU A 9 50.14 3.84 12.59
C LEU A 9 49.18 4.95 13.02
N ALA A 10 49.70 6.08 13.52
CA ALA A 10 48.87 7.22 13.89
C ALA A 10 48.13 7.78 12.67
N LEU A 11 48.82 7.90 11.53
CA LEU A 11 48.20 8.34 10.28
C LEU A 11 47.12 7.36 9.81
N ALA A 12 47.40 6.05 9.85
CA ALA A 12 46.43 5.02 9.51
C ALA A 12 45.20 5.07 10.42
N LEU A 13 45.39 5.29 11.72
CA LEU A 13 44.30 5.44 12.69
C LEU A 13 43.41 6.63 12.34
N VAL A 14 44.00 7.79 12.04
CA VAL A 14 43.25 9.00 11.65
C VAL A 14 42.47 8.75 10.36
N LEU A 15 43.08 8.10 9.36
CA LEU A 15 42.40 7.74 8.12
C LEU A 15 41.21 6.82 8.38
N CYS A 16 41.37 5.79 9.22
CA CYS A 16 40.27 4.91 9.61
C CYS A 16 39.15 5.67 10.34
N ALA A 17 39.49 6.58 11.25
CA ALA A 17 38.51 7.37 11.97
C ALA A 17 37.69 8.26 11.03
N LEU A 18 38.34 8.94 10.08
CA LEU A 18 37.66 9.77 9.08
C LEU A 18 36.81 8.93 8.13
N ALA A 19 37.31 7.78 7.68
CA ALA A 19 36.57 6.85 6.83
C ALA A 19 35.30 6.34 7.53
N LEU A 20 35.39 6.00 8.82
CA LEU A 20 34.25 5.54 9.60
C LEU A 20 33.17 6.62 9.73
N VAL A 21 33.55 7.86 10.03
CA VAL A 21 32.59 8.97 10.14
C VAL A 21 31.90 9.22 8.80
N ASN A 22 32.67 9.21 7.70
CA ASN A 22 32.10 9.37 6.36
C ASN A 22 31.14 8.22 6.00
N ALA A 23 31.52 6.98 6.29
CA ALA A 23 30.68 5.81 6.06
C ALA A 23 29.38 5.90 6.88
N GLN A 24 29.45 6.31 8.14
CA GLN A 24 28.26 6.50 8.98
C GLN A 24 27.36 7.64 8.48
N TYR A 25 27.96 8.74 8.02
CA TYR A 25 27.20 9.85 7.45
C TYR A 25 26.44 9.42 6.20
N GLN A 26 27.11 8.73 5.27
CA GLN A 26 26.49 8.18 4.07
C GLN A 26 25.40 7.16 4.41
N ALA A 27 25.67 6.22 5.32
CA ALA A 27 24.69 5.24 5.76
C ALA A 27 23.42 5.91 6.30
N ARG A 28 23.57 6.95 7.14
CA ARG A 28 22.44 7.72 7.66
C ARG A 28 21.66 8.44 6.56
N GLN A 29 22.35 9.02 5.58
CA GLN A 29 21.71 9.71 4.47
C GLN A 29 20.94 8.74 3.56
N LEU A 30 21.53 7.59 3.21
CA LEU A 30 20.86 6.55 2.43
C LEU A 30 19.64 6.00 3.16
N PHE A 31 19.75 5.80 4.49
CA PHE A 31 18.63 5.34 5.31
C PHE A 31 17.45 6.32 5.28
N ILE A 32 17.72 7.63 5.39
CA ILE A 32 16.68 8.66 5.32
C ILE A 32 15.97 8.65 3.96
N GLU A 33 16.73 8.50 2.86
CA GLU A 33 16.13 8.45 1.53
C GLU A 33 15.27 7.19 1.32
N LEU A 34 15.73 6.06 1.84
CA LEU A 34 14.96 4.81 1.84
C LEU A 34 13.66 4.96 2.64
N GLU A 35 13.73 5.52 3.85
CA GLU A 35 12.57 5.78 4.71
C GLU A 35 11.56 6.70 4.02
N ARG A 36 12.05 7.73 3.32
CA ARG A 36 11.21 8.65 2.55
C ARG A 36 10.45 7.92 1.45
N SER A 37 11.13 7.13 0.62
CA SER A 37 10.50 6.35 -0.44
C SER A 37 9.50 5.34 0.13
N ALA A 38 9.87 4.64 1.21
CA ALA A 38 8.97 3.71 1.89
C ALA A 38 7.72 4.41 2.46
N SER A 39 7.86 5.62 2.99
CA SER A 39 6.72 6.41 3.47
C SER A 39 5.75 6.79 2.34
N GLN A 40 6.27 7.13 1.16
CA GLN A 40 5.46 7.44 -0.01
C GLN A 40 4.71 6.20 -0.52
N SER A 41 5.37 5.05 -0.56
CA SER A 41 4.71 3.77 -0.90
C SER A 41 3.57 3.47 0.06
N ARG A 42 3.80 3.59 1.38
CA ARG A 42 2.75 3.36 2.39
C ARG A 42 1.56 4.29 2.22
N GLN A 43 1.81 5.55 1.88
CA GLN A 43 0.74 6.53 1.62
C GLN A 43 -0.11 6.11 0.41
N LEU A 44 0.53 5.69 -0.68
CA LEU A 44 -0.18 5.20 -1.87
C LEU A 44 -0.98 3.93 -1.58
N ASP A 45 -0.46 3.01 -0.77
CA ASP A 45 -1.18 1.79 -0.39
C ASP A 45 -2.46 2.11 0.41
N ILE A 46 -2.40 3.11 1.29
CA ILE A 46 -3.57 3.59 2.05
C ILE A 46 -4.60 4.21 1.11
N GLU A 47 -4.16 5.09 0.20
CA GLU A 47 -5.05 5.71 -0.79
C GLU A 47 -5.70 4.68 -1.70
N TRP A 48 -4.94 3.66 -2.12
CA TRP A 48 -5.45 2.56 -2.91
C TRP A 48 -6.51 1.76 -2.14
N ALA A 49 -6.24 1.41 -0.88
CA ALA A 49 -7.20 0.71 -0.03
C ALA A 49 -8.50 1.52 0.15
N GLN A 50 -8.38 2.84 0.35
CA GLN A 50 -9.52 3.73 0.43
C GLN A 50 -10.33 3.75 -0.88
N LEU A 51 -9.64 3.88 -2.02
CA LEU A 51 -10.29 3.89 -3.33
C LEU A 51 -11.00 2.56 -3.62
N GLN A 52 -10.44 1.45 -3.15
CA GLN A 52 -11.07 0.14 -3.28
C GLN A 52 -12.32 -0.01 -2.40
N LEU A 53 -12.32 0.57 -1.20
CA LEU A 53 -13.52 0.67 -0.36
C LEU A 53 -14.60 1.54 -1.04
N ASP A 54 -14.21 2.69 -1.59
CA ASP A 54 -15.11 3.58 -2.32
C ASP A 54 -15.69 2.88 -3.57
N GLN A 55 -14.85 2.14 -4.32
CA GLN A 55 -15.30 1.32 -5.45
C GLN A 55 -16.28 0.24 -5.01
N SER A 56 -16.03 -0.44 -3.89
CA SER A 56 -16.96 -1.44 -3.36
C SER A 56 -18.32 -0.83 -2.98
N THR A 57 -18.33 0.44 -2.62
CA THR A 57 -19.55 1.21 -2.31
C THR A 57 -20.32 1.58 -3.58
N LEU A 58 -19.61 1.96 -4.65
CA LEU A 58 -20.21 2.33 -5.94
C LEU A 58 -20.57 1.14 -6.83
N GLY A 59 -19.93 -0.02 -6.63
CA GLY A 59 -20.13 -1.25 -7.40
C GLY A 59 -21.18 -2.20 -6.83
N LYS A 60 -21.72 -1.93 -5.64
CA LYS A 60 -22.80 -2.74 -5.07
C LYS A 60 -24.10 -2.51 -5.84
N ASN A 61 -24.81 -3.60 -6.12
CA ASN A 61 -26.12 -3.71 -6.76
C ASN A 61 -27.15 -2.65 -6.32
N ALA A 62 -26.96 -1.96 -5.20
CA ALA A 62 -27.71 -0.80 -4.75
C ALA A 62 -27.90 0.28 -5.82
N ARG A 63 -26.91 0.55 -6.70
CA ARG A 63 -27.08 1.55 -7.76
C ARG A 63 -28.02 1.06 -8.87
N ILE A 64 -27.90 -0.22 -9.24
CA ILE A 64 -28.77 -0.88 -10.22
C ILE A 64 -30.19 -1.01 -9.66
N GLU A 65 -30.32 -1.41 -8.40
CA GLU A 65 -31.60 -1.56 -7.69
C GLU A 65 -32.31 -0.21 -7.48
N ALA A 66 -31.56 0.86 -7.19
CA ALA A 66 -32.10 2.21 -7.10
C ALA A 66 -32.64 2.72 -8.45
N SER A 67 -31.94 2.47 -9.56
CA SER A 67 -32.46 2.80 -10.90
C SER A 67 -33.60 1.88 -11.33
N ALA A 68 -33.54 0.58 -11.03
CA ALA A 68 -34.62 -0.36 -11.32
C ALA A 68 -35.92 0.01 -10.59
N THR A 69 -35.82 0.42 -9.32
CA THR A 69 -37.00 0.82 -8.54
C THR A 69 -37.52 2.20 -8.97
N ARG A 70 -36.62 3.16 -9.22
CA ARG A 70 -37.01 4.56 -9.51
C ARG A 70 -37.41 4.79 -10.96
N ASP A 71 -36.62 4.30 -11.91
CA ASP A 71 -36.78 4.62 -13.34
C ASP A 71 -37.65 3.57 -14.04
N LEU A 72 -37.60 2.31 -13.57
CA LEU A 72 -38.34 1.19 -14.14
C LEU A 72 -39.55 0.75 -13.30
N ASN A 73 -39.80 1.37 -12.13
CA ASN A 73 -40.86 0.98 -11.18
C ASN A 73 -40.86 -0.54 -10.86
N MET A 74 -39.69 -1.18 -10.88
CA MET A 74 -39.58 -2.60 -10.55
C MET A 74 -39.87 -2.81 -9.06
N VAL A 75 -40.68 -3.82 -8.76
CA VAL A 75 -41.06 -4.20 -7.40
C VAL A 75 -40.45 -5.56 -7.08
N PRO A 76 -39.88 -5.77 -5.88
CA PRO A 76 -39.31 -7.06 -5.51
C PRO A 76 -40.35 -8.18 -5.58
N LEU A 77 -39.91 -9.35 -6.04
CA LEU A 77 -40.75 -10.54 -6.16
C LEU A 77 -41.28 -10.93 -4.78
N THR A 78 -42.60 -10.86 -4.61
CA THR A 78 -43.28 -11.29 -3.39
C THR A 78 -43.75 -12.75 -3.58
N PRO A 79 -43.77 -13.60 -2.54
CA PRO A 79 -44.26 -14.98 -2.64
C PRO A 79 -45.66 -15.07 -3.25
N ALA A 80 -46.52 -14.06 -3.02
CA ALA A 80 -47.86 -13.96 -3.60
C ALA A 80 -47.90 -13.79 -5.13
N ARG A 81 -46.79 -13.42 -5.78
CA ARG A 81 -46.66 -13.21 -7.24
C ARG A 81 -45.72 -14.21 -7.92
N THR A 82 -45.22 -15.19 -7.18
CA THR A 82 -44.27 -16.19 -7.71
C THR A 82 -45.04 -17.47 -8.07
N GLN A 83 -45.06 -17.81 -9.36
CA GLN A 83 -45.72 -19.02 -9.85
C GLN A 83 -44.67 -20.12 -10.05
N TYR A 84 -44.72 -21.14 -9.21
CA TYR A 84 -43.84 -22.30 -9.32
C TYR A 84 -44.40 -23.23 -10.40
N LEU A 85 -43.82 -23.18 -11.60
CA LEU A 85 -44.11 -24.13 -12.66
C LEU A 85 -43.33 -25.42 -12.34
N THR A 86 -44.04 -26.44 -11.85
CA THR A 86 -43.50 -27.80 -11.81
C THR A 86 -43.49 -28.30 -13.26
N VAL A 87 -42.31 -28.52 -13.83
CA VAL A 87 -42.18 -29.21 -15.13
C VAL A 87 -42.78 -30.59 -14.93
N GLY A 88 -43.94 -30.83 -15.54
CA GLY A 88 -44.70 -32.05 -15.34
C GLY A 88 -43.85 -33.27 -15.70
N GLU A 89 -43.72 -34.19 -14.74
CA GLU A 89 -43.59 -35.60 -15.07
C GLU A 89 -44.79 -35.99 -15.93
N LYS A 90 -44.57 -36.22 -17.23
CA LYS A 90 -44.78 -37.51 -17.90
C LYS A 90 -44.57 -37.37 -19.42
#